data_AF-A0AAD7BP70-F1
#
_entry.id   AF-A0AAD7BP70-F1
#
_cell.length_a   1.000
_cell.length_b   1.000
_cell.length_c   1.000
_cell.angle_alpha   90.00
_cell.angle_beta   90.00
_cell.angle_gamma   90.00
#
_symmetry.space_group_name_H-M   'P 1'
#
loop_
_entity.id
_entity.type
_entity.pdbx_description
1 polymer ?
#
loop_
_entity_poly.entity_id
_entity_poly.type
_entity_poly.pdbx_seq_one_letter_code
_entity_poly.pdbx_strand_id
1 'polypeptide(L)'
;MRGRYHKGEDKWMRINQLVREKRIGIAAIQETHLSPDDVEDIHKLFGKRLQVYATIDPASPQSKGVALIVNKELLPIEQIKTKSVVPGRALHMTIPWHGESKLSILAAYAPNDPAENAAFLDGMEEKTRGLAKPDISLGDWNMV
;
A
#
# COMPACT_ATOMS: atom_id res chain seq x y z
N MET A 1 2.68 18.51 -1.42
CA MET A 1 2.13 17.22 -0.97
C MET A 1 1.22 17.36 0.24
N ARG A 2 -0.01 16.83 0.13
CA ARG A 2 -1.00 16.80 1.22
C ARG A 2 -0.61 15.76 2.28
N GLY A 3 -0.97 16.01 3.54
CA GLY A 3 -0.66 15.07 4.64
C GLY A 3 0.84 14.92 4.99
N ARG A 4 1.73 15.63 4.28
CA ARG A 4 3.18 15.56 4.45
C ARG A 4 3.65 15.98 5.82
N TYR A 5 3.02 16.99 6.44
CA TYR A 5 3.43 17.49 7.74
C TYR A 5 2.42 17.14 8.84
N HIS A 6 2.90 16.72 10.00
CA HIS A 6 2.12 16.61 11.23
C HIS A 6 2.94 17.18 12.39
N LYS A 7 2.39 18.18 13.08
CA LYS A 7 3.07 18.89 14.17
C LYS A 7 4.46 19.42 13.80
N GLY A 8 4.64 19.87 12.55
CA GLY A 8 5.91 20.41 12.05
C GLY A 8 6.90 19.36 11.52
N GLU A 9 6.63 18.06 11.69
CA GLU A 9 7.48 16.99 11.16
C GLU A 9 6.95 16.44 9.83
N ASP A 10 7.87 16.17 8.90
CA ASP A 10 7.55 15.49 7.65
C ASP A 10 7.29 14.00 7.92
N LYS A 11 6.02 13.57 7.76
CA LYS A 11 5.60 12.18 7.96
C LYS A 11 6.39 11.22 7.07
N TRP A 12 6.74 11.62 5.84
CA TRP A 12 7.50 10.76 4.92
C TRP A 12 8.95 10.62 5.34
N MET A 13 9.53 11.65 5.96
CA MET A 13 10.84 11.54 6.59
C MET A 13 10.80 10.51 7.71
N ARG A 14 9.76 10.53 8.55
CA ARG A 14 9.58 9.54 9.63
C ARG A 14 9.32 8.13 9.10
N ILE A 15 8.49 7.97 8.07
CA ILE A 15 8.25 6.67 7.42
C ILE A 15 9.56 6.13 6.84
N ASN A 16 10.32 6.95 6.12
CA ASN A 16 11.63 6.57 5.59
C ASN A 16 12.59 6.14 6.70
N GLN A 17 12.65 6.90 7.80
CA GLN A 17 13.47 6.55 8.96
C GLN A 17 13.04 5.21 9.56
N LEU A 18 11.75 5.01 9.80
CA LEU A 18 11.19 3.80 10.40
C LEU A 18 11.45 2.58 9.53
N VAL A 19 11.17 2.66 8.23
CA VAL A 19 11.39 1.57 7.26
C VAL A 19 12.86 1.16 7.23
N ARG A 20 13.78 2.13 7.29
CA ARG A 20 15.23 1.88 7.30
C ARG A 20 15.70 1.28 8.62
N GLU A 21 15.43 1.96 9.74
CA GLU A 21 15.98 1.60 11.05
C GLU A 21 15.41 0.29 11.58
N LYS A 22 14.13 0.02 11.32
CA LYS A 22 13.49 -1.25 11.67
C LYS A 22 13.70 -2.34 10.63
N ARG A 23 14.45 -2.05 9.55
CA ARG A 23 14.72 -2.96 8.43
C ARG A 23 13.45 -3.62 7.89
N ILE A 24 12.41 -2.82 7.68
CA ILE A 24 11.13 -3.29 7.14
C ILE A 24 11.29 -3.42 5.63
N GLY A 25 11.10 -4.63 5.10
CA GLY A 25 11.15 -4.87 3.65
C GLY A 25 9.99 -4.23 2.91
N ILE A 26 8.77 -4.42 3.41
CA ILE A 26 7.54 -3.84 2.85
C ILE A 26 6.68 -3.30 3.99
N ALA A 27 6.23 -2.06 3.85
CA ALA A 27 5.28 -1.43 4.76
C ALA A 27 3.96 -1.13 4.04
N ALA A 28 2.83 -1.49 4.64
CA ALA A 28 1.50 -1.12 4.20
C ALA A 28 1.00 0.08 5.02
N ILE A 29 0.56 1.14 4.34
CA ILE A 29 0.03 2.36 4.97
C ILE A 29 -1.36 2.64 4.39
N GLN A 30 -2.31 2.97 5.27
CA GLN A 30 -3.70 3.34 4.95
C GLN A 30 -3.91 4.85 5.14
N GLU A 31 -5.05 5.37 4.66
CA GLU A 31 -5.42 6.80 4.73
C GLU A 31 -4.37 7.73 4.12
N THR A 32 -3.68 7.26 3.08
CA THR A 32 -2.52 7.95 2.52
C THR A 32 -2.91 9.17 1.69
N HIS A 33 -4.06 9.11 1.02
CA HIS A 33 -4.60 10.16 0.14
C HIS A 33 -3.62 10.64 -0.93
N LEU A 34 -2.69 9.77 -1.35
CA LEU A 34 -1.62 10.12 -2.29
C LEU A 34 -2.16 10.19 -3.72
N SER A 35 -2.02 11.36 -4.34
CA SER A 35 -2.14 11.47 -5.79
C SER A 35 -0.93 10.86 -6.51
N PRO A 36 -1.01 10.64 -7.83
CA PRO A 36 0.16 10.28 -8.63
C PRO A 36 1.32 11.28 -8.49
N ASP A 37 1.03 12.58 -8.51
CA ASP A 37 2.03 13.65 -8.33
C ASP A 37 2.69 13.58 -6.95
N ASP A 38 1.90 13.26 -5.91
CA ASP A 38 2.42 13.06 -4.56
C ASP A 38 3.41 11.86 -4.56
N VAL A 39 3.05 10.73 -5.18
CA VAL A 39 3.96 9.58 -5.28
C VAL A 39 5.27 9.95 -6.00
N GLU A 40 5.18 10.74 -7.07
CA GLU A 40 6.37 11.22 -7.80
C GLU A 40 7.25 12.12 -6.92
N ASP A 41 6.66 13.02 -6.15
CA ASP A 41 7.39 13.86 -5.19
C ASP A 41 8.11 13.04 -4.11
N ILE A 42 7.49 11.98 -3.60
CA ILE A 42 8.15 11.04 -2.68
C ILE A 42 9.32 10.34 -3.38
N HIS A 43 9.15 9.91 -4.63
CA HIS A 43 10.23 9.25 -5.37
C HIS A 43 11.39 10.22 -5.66
N LYS A 44 11.12 11.50 -5.91
CA LYS A 44 12.18 12.52 -6.06
C LYS A 44 13.02 12.66 -4.77
N LEU A 45 12.38 12.62 -3.60
CA LEU A 45 13.04 12.82 -2.31
C LEU A 45 13.70 11.53 -1.77
N PHE A 46 13.01 10.40 -1.87
CA PHE A 46 13.37 9.15 -1.20
C PHE A 46 13.54 7.95 -2.16
N GLY A 47 13.33 8.13 -3.47
CA GLY A 47 13.29 7.07 -4.48
C GLY A 47 14.59 6.28 -4.67
N LYS A 48 15.71 6.81 -4.16
CA LYS A 48 16.96 6.03 -4.06
C LYS A 48 16.80 4.80 -3.17
N ARG A 49 15.97 4.89 -2.12
CA ARG A 49 15.82 3.85 -1.08
C ARG A 49 14.41 3.28 -1.00
N LEU A 50 13.38 4.06 -1.31
CA LEU A 50 11.99 3.64 -1.23
C LEU A 50 11.40 3.53 -2.62
N GLN A 51 10.56 2.51 -2.84
CA GLN A 51 9.64 2.45 -3.95
C GLN A 51 8.22 2.44 -3.39
N VAL A 52 7.39 3.39 -3.83
CA VAL A 52 6.00 3.52 -3.33
C VAL A 52 5.04 3.15 -4.45
N TYR A 53 4.11 2.24 -4.14
CA TYR A 53 2.96 1.90 -4.97
C TYR A 53 1.71 2.30 -4.20
N ALA A 54 0.83 3.09 -4.81
CA ALA A 54 -0.37 3.57 -4.16
C ALA A 54 -1.61 3.33 -5.02
N THR A 55 -2.74 3.15 -4.36
CA THR A 55 -4.07 3.23 -4.96
C THR A 55 -4.87 4.31 -4.27
N ILE A 56 -5.65 5.04 -5.06
CA ILE A 56 -6.54 6.11 -4.63
C ILE A 56 -7.90 5.89 -5.29
N ASP A 57 -8.96 6.33 -4.63
CA ASP A 57 -10.29 6.37 -5.23
C ASP A 57 -10.43 7.66 -6.04
N PRO A 58 -10.51 7.61 -7.39
CA PRO A 58 -10.60 8.82 -8.21
C PRO A 58 -11.92 9.58 -7.99
N ALA A 59 -12.99 8.91 -7.56
CA ALA A 59 -14.26 9.55 -7.26
C ALA A 59 -14.25 10.23 -5.87
N SER A 60 -13.38 9.80 -4.96
CA SER A 60 -13.26 10.40 -3.63
C SER A 60 -11.81 10.42 -3.12
N PRO A 61 -10.91 11.20 -3.76
CA PRO A 61 -9.47 11.13 -3.52
C PRO A 61 -9.04 11.50 -2.10
N GLN A 62 -9.89 12.23 -1.37
CA GLN A 62 -9.59 12.76 -0.03
C GLN A 62 -10.01 11.84 1.12
N SER A 63 -10.65 10.71 0.82
CA SER A 63 -11.30 9.87 1.84
C SER A 63 -10.69 8.48 2.00
N LYS A 64 -9.85 8.07 1.05
CA LYS A 64 -9.37 6.69 0.89
C LYS A 64 -7.96 6.72 0.32
N GLY A 65 -7.17 5.69 0.63
CA GLY A 65 -5.85 5.51 0.06
C GLY A 65 -5.11 4.37 0.74
N VAL A 66 -4.47 3.53 -0.07
CA VAL A 66 -3.59 2.47 0.41
C VAL A 66 -2.28 2.57 -0.35
N ALA A 67 -1.17 2.51 0.37
CA ALA A 67 0.16 2.43 -0.22
C ALA A 67 0.96 1.26 0.31
N LEU A 68 1.71 0.62 -0.58
CA LEU A 68 2.76 -0.33 -0.26
C LEU A 68 4.11 0.33 -0.55
N ILE A 69 4.96 0.40 0.48
CA ILE A 69 6.30 0.98 0.41
C ILE A 69 7.30 -0.16 0.48
N VAL A 70 8.12 -0.28 -0.55
CA VAL A 70 9.19 -1.28 -0.65
C VAL A 70 10.52 -0.62 -0.31
N ASN A 71 11.27 -1.24 0.59
CA ASN A 71 12.63 -0.86 0.90
C ASN A 71 13.60 -1.49 -0.10
N LYS A 72 14.14 -0.65 -1.00
CA LYS A 72 15.08 -1.05 -2.06
C LYS A 72 16.44 -1.50 -1.54
N GLU A 73 16.77 -1.19 -0.28
CA GLU A 73 17.98 -1.69 0.37
C GLU A 73 17.85 -3.17 0.78
N LEU A 74 16.61 -3.70 0.85
CA LEU A 74 16.34 -5.06 1.29
C LEU A 74 15.72 -5.95 0.21
N LEU A 75 14.98 -5.36 -0.72
CA LEU A 75 14.24 -6.08 -1.75
C LEU A 75 14.51 -5.51 -3.15
N PRO A 76 14.73 -6.38 -4.15
CA PRO A 76 14.72 -5.96 -5.55
C PRO A 76 13.33 -5.45 -5.91
N ILE A 77 13.28 -4.40 -6.75
CA ILE A 77 12.02 -3.86 -7.28
C ILE A 77 11.72 -4.37 -8.69
N GLU A 78 12.70 -5.02 -9.30
CA GLU A 78 12.59 -5.67 -10.58
C GLU A 78 11.52 -6.77 -10.48
N GLN A 79 10.57 -6.77 -11.41
CA GLN A 79 9.48 -7.74 -11.50
C GLN A 79 8.42 -7.66 -10.38
N ILE A 80 8.45 -6.63 -9.52
CA ILE A 80 7.30 -6.35 -8.65
C ILE A 80 6.09 -6.03 -9.52
N LYS A 81 4.99 -6.74 -9.27
CA LYS A 81 3.69 -6.49 -9.92
C LYS A 81 2.72 -5.99 -8.86
N THR A 82 1.97 -4.94 -9.19
CA THR A 82 0.90 -4.44 -8.33
C THR A 82 -0.40 -4.34 -9.10
N LYS A 83 -1.53 -4.51 -8.41
CA LYS A 83 -2.86 -4.31 -8.96
C LYS A 83 -3.76 -3.68 -7.92
N SER A 84 -4.40 -2.58 -8.27
CA SER A 84 -5.50 -2.03 -7.47
C SER A 84 -6.70 -2.98 -7.55
N VAL A 85 -7.01 -3.65 -6.44
CA VAL A 85 -8.15 -4.58 -6.32
C VAL A 85 -9.43 -3.80 -6.08
N VAL A 86 -9.36 -2.80 -5.21
CA VAL A 86 -10.43 -1.81 -5.00
C VAL A 86 -9.77 -0.44 -4.93
N PRO A 87 -10.09 0.50 -5.83
CA PRO A 87 -9.51 1.84 -5.82
C PRO A 87 -9.58 2.49 -4.43
N GLY A 88 -8.43 2.91 -3.91
CA GLY A 88 -8.28 3.53 -2.59
C GLY A 88 -8.48 2.62 -1.38
N ARG A 89 -8.85 1.34 -1.55
CA ARG A 89 -9.24 0.43 -0.45
C ARG A 89 -8.45 -0.87 -0.42
N ALA A 90 -7.97 -1.37 -1.55
CA ALA A 90 -7.21 -2.62 -1.60
C ALA A 90 -6.16 -2.63 -2.72
N LEU A 91 -4.92 -2.94 -2.36
CA LEU A 91 -3.78 -3.04 -3.27
C LEU A 91 -3.12 -4.41 -3.12
N HIS A 92 -3.06 -5.15 -4.22
CA HIS A 92 -2.35 -6.42 -4.31
C HIS A 92 -0.94 -6.19 -4.85
N MET A 93 0.03 -6.89 -4.30
CA MET A 93 1.43 -6.90 -4.73
C MET A 93 1.92 -8.34 -4.83
N THR A 94 2.72 -8.62 -5.86
CA THR A 94 3.50 -9.85 -5.98
C THR A 94 4.96 -9.47 -6.20
N ILE A 95 5.84 -10.02 -5.37
CA ILE A 95 7.29 -9.79 -5.46
C ILE A 95 8.02 -11.12 -5.72
N PRO A 96 9.18 -11.09 -6.38
CA PRO A 96 10.12 -12.21 -6.34
C PRO A 96 10.57 -12.50 -4.90
N TRP A 97 10.71 -13.78 -4.58
CA TRP A 97 11.24 -14.25 -3.31
C TRP A 97 12.42 -15.19 -3.53
N HIS A 98 12.73 -16.07 -2.57
CA HIS A 98 13.82 -17.04 -2.70
C HIS A 98 13.63 -17.96 -3.92
N GLY A 99 14.65 -18.01 -4.78
CA GLY A 99 14.64 -18.82 -6.00
C GLY A 99 13.57 -18.36 -6.99
N GLU A 100 12.74 -19.30 -7.44
CA GLU A 100 11.61 -19.02 -8.35
C GLU A 100 10.30 -18.72 -7.61
N SER A 101 10.31 -18.76 -6.27
CA SER A 101 9.13 -18.47 -5.46
C SER A 101 8.75 -17.00 -5.52
N LYS A 102 7.47 -16.73 -5.28
CA LYS A 102 6.90 -15.39 -5.21
C LYS A 102 6.20 -15.23 -3.88
N LEU A 103 6.20 -14.01 -3.36
CA LEU A 103 5.41 -13.62 -2.20
C LEU A 103 4.30 -12.68 -2.65
N SER A 104 3.06 -13.02 -2.31
CA SER A 104 1.87 -12.26 -2.61
C SER A 104 1.32 -11.57 -1.37
N ILE A 105 1.07 -10.27 -1.46
CA ILE A 105 0.64 -9.42 -0.36
C ILE A 105 -0.62 -8.67 -0.77
N LEU A 106 -1.62 -8.67 0.09
CA LEU A 106 -2.82 -7.84 -0.04
C LEU A 106 -2.87 -6.83 1.10
N ALA A 107 -2.75 -5.55 0.77
CA ALA A 107 -2.99 -4.47 1.72
C ALA A 107 -4.41 -3.92 1.56
N ALA A 108 -5.16 -3.85 2.66
CA ALA A 108 -6.54 -3.37 2.66
C ALA A 108 -6.78 -2.25 3.69
N TYR A 109 -7.77 -1.42 3.39
CA TYR A 109 -8.37 -0.43 4.28
C TYR A 109 -9.89 -0.52 4.15
N ALA A 110 -10.53 -1.37 4.94
CA ALA A 110 -11.95 -1.66 4.81
C ALA A 110 -12.84 -0.47 5.27
N PRO A 111 -14.09 -0.37 4.81
CA PRO A 111 -15.05 0.62 5.30
C PRO A 111 -15.35 0.47 6.81
N ASN A 112 -15.70 1.58 7.46
CA ASN A 112 -16.14 1.58 8.86
C ASN A 112 -17.63 1.21 9.03
N ASP A 113 -18.46 1.51 8.03
CA ASP A 113 -19.86 1.14 8.06
C ASP A 113 -19.99 -0.40 7.96
N PRO A 114 -20.70 -1.07 8.88
CA PRO A 114 -20.78 -2.53 8.90
C PRO A 114 -21.35 -3.16 7.62
N ALA A 115 -22.36 -2.52 7.00
CA ALA A 115 -22.97 -3.03 5.79
C ALA A 115 -22.03 -2.87 4.57
N GLU A 116 -21.38 -1.71 4.45
CA GLU A 116 -20.34 -1.50 3.43
C GLU A 116 -19.13 -2.43 3.62
N ASN A 117 -18.74 -2.70 4.87
CA ASN A 117 -17.64 -3.60 5.19
C ASN A 117 -17.96 -5.04 4.78
N ALA A 118 -19.13 -5.55 5.16
CA ALA A 118 -19.59 -6.88 4.73
C ALA A 118 -19.60 -7.00 3.20
N ALA A 119 -20.20 -6.04 2.49
CA ALA A 119 -20.22 -6.03 1.03
C ALA A 119 -18.82 -5.90 0.40
N PHE A 120 -17.91 -5.18 1.05
CA PHE A 120 -16.51 -5.10 0.64
C PHE A 120 -15.84 -6.47 0.72
N LEU A 121 -15.95 -7.16 1.87
CA LEU A 121 -15.37 -8.48 2.13
C LEU A 121 -15.94 -9.56 1.22
N ASP A 122 -17.26 -9.65 1.11
CA ASP A 122 -17.94 -10.65 0.25
C ASP A 122 -17.52 -10.50 -1.21
N GLY A 123 -17.29 -9.26 -1.67
CA GLY A 123 -16.83 -8.99 -3.03
C GLY A 123 -15.34 -9.27 -3.27
N MET A 124 -14.53 -9.55 -2.25
CA MET A 124 -13.07 -9.68 -2.42
C MET A 124 -12.69 -10.93 -3.24
N GLU A 125 -13.42 -12.04 -3.10
CA GLU A 125 -13.12 -13.26 -3.86
C GLU A 125 -13.24 -13.02 -5.37
N GLU A 126 -14.33 -12.38 -5.81
CA GLU A 126 -14.52 -12.01 -7.21
C GLU A 126 -13.44 -11.03 -7.68
N LYS A 127 -13.18 -9.98 -6.90
CA LYS A 127 -12.23 -8.91 -7.29
C LYS A 127 -10.78 -9.37 -7.33
N THR A 128 -10.44 -10.41 -6.57
CA THR A 128 -9.11 -11.03 -6.55
C THR A 128 -9.00 -12.24 -7.48
N ARG A 129 -10.08 -12.63 -8.17
CA ARG A 129 -10.06 -13.75 -9.12
C ARG A 129 -8.98 -13.54 -10.18
N GLY A 130 -8.17 -14.59 -10.39
CA GLY A 130 -7.04 -14.59 -11.33
C GLY A 130 -5.77 -13.92 -10.78
N LEU A 131 -5.78 -13.39 -9.56
CA LEU A 131 -4.56 -12.98 -8.85
C LEU A 131 -3.99 -14.16 -8.06
N ALA A 132 -2.69 -14.08 -7.76
CA ALA A 132 -2.09 -14.99 -6.80
C ALA A 132 -2.82 -14.84 -5.46
N LYS A 133 -3.15 -15.97 -4.82
CA LYS A 133 -3.69 -15.96 -3.47
C LYS A 133 -2.69 -15.25 -2.54
N PRO A 134 -3.12 -14.26 -1.74
CA PRO A 134 -2.21 -13.57 -0.85
C PRO A 134 -1.64 -14.55 0.19
N ASP A 135 -0.32 -14.58 0.32
CA ASP A 135 0.38 -15.23 1.43
C ASP A 135 0.26 -14.39 2.71
N ILE A 136 0.20 -13.07 2.53
CA ILE A 136 0.04 -12.10 3.61
C ILE A 136 -1.12 -11.17 3.27
N SER A 137 -2.06 -11.06 4.20
CA SER A 137 -3.14 -10.08 4.17
C SER A 137 -2.99 -9.16 5.37
N LEU A 138 -2.90 -7.84 5.14
CA LEU A 138 -2.63 -6.87 6.21
C LEU A 138 -3.31 -5.53 5.96
N GLY A 139 -3.36 -4.73 7.01
CA GLY A 139 -3.94 -3.39 7.00
C GLY A 139 -5.06 -3.29 8.00
N ASP A 140 -5.96 -2.34 7.78
CA ASP A 140 -7.05 -2.06 8.68
C ASP A 140 -8.35 -2.60 8.09
N TRP A 141 -8.88 -3.65 8.73
CA TRP A 141 -10.10 -4.33 8.30
C TRP A 141 -11.36 -3.76 8.96
N ASN A 142 -11.23 -2.81 9.89
CA ASN A 142 -12.36 -2.20 10.61
C ASN A 142 -13.40 -3.22 11.09
N MET A 143 -12.93 -4.35 11.63
CA MET A 143 -13.75 -5.39 12.24
C MET A 143 -13.97 -5.07 13.72
N VAL A 144 -15.22 -5.17 14.19
CA VAL A 144 -15.63 -4.87 15.57
C VAL A 144 -16.31 -6.08 16.19
#